data_AF-A0A4X2L8W2-F1
#
_entry.id   AF-A0A4X2L8W2-F1
#
_cell.length_a   1.000
_cell.length_b   1.000
_cell.length_c   1.000
_cell.angle_alpha   90.00
_cell.angle_beta   90.00
_cell.angle_gamma   90.00
#
_symmetry.space_group_name_H-M   'P 1'
#
loop_
_entity.id
_entity.type
_entity.pdbx_description
1 polymer ?
#
loop_
_entity_poly.entity_id
_entity_poly.type
_entity_poly.pdbx_seq_one_letter_code
_entity_poly.pdbx_strand_id
1 'polypeptide(L)'
;MKLAFFFLLILITLLALMSPGHADCSLNSIVEKKVKEALSKLGFKVTGCACGYGCGSWNVQGYETCHCQCSGMDWTTARCCKIS
;
A
#
# COMPACT_ATOMS: atom_id res chain seq x y z
N MET A 1 -34.65 42.30 -10.50
CA MET A 1 -34.63 40.82 -10.36
C MET A 1 -33.28 40.18 -10.76
N LYS A 2 -32.53 40.73 -11.73
CA LYS A 2 -31.24 40.19 -12.19
C LYS A 2 -30.12 40.23 -11.12
N LEU A 3 -30.02 41.32 -10.36
CA LEU A 3 -28.96 41.54 -9.36
C LEU A 3 -29.04 40.56 -8.17
N ALA A 4 -30.26 40.24 -7.74
CA ALA A 4 -30.51 39.28 -6.65
C ALA A 4 -30.07 37.86 -7.03
N PHE A 5 -30.22 37.49 -8.31
CA PHE A 5 -29.77 36.19 -8.82
C PHE A 5 -28.25 36.07 -8.80
N PHE A 6 -27.51 37.11 -9.20
CA PHE A 6 -26.05 37.12 -9.09
C PHE A 6 -25.58 37.05 -7.64
N PHE A 7 -26.26 37.77 -6.73
CA PHE A 7 -25.95 37.71 -5.30
C PHE A 7 -26.16 36.31 -4.72
N LEU A 8 -27.26 35.64 -5.09
CA LEU A 8 -27.54 34.26 -4.71
C LEU A 8 -26.48 33.29 -5.24
N LEU A 9 -26.09 33.42 -6.51
CA LEU A 9 -25.03 32.59 -7.10
C LEU A 9 -23.70 32.76 -6.36
N ILE A 10 -23.31 34.01 -6.05
CA ILE A 10 -22.09 34.33 -5.30
C ILE A 10 -22.13 33.73 -3.89
N LEU A 11 -23.27 33.81 -3.21
CA LEU A 11 -23.48 33.17 -1.90
C LEU A 11 -23.32 31.65 -1.97
N ILE A 12 -23.88 31.01 -2.99
CA ILE A 12 -23.76 29.55 -3.18
C ILE A 12 -22.29 29.15 -3.38
N THR A 13 -21.51 29.89 -4.18
CA THR A 13 -20.07 29.62 -4.36
C THR A 13 -19.26 29.85 -3.09
N LEU A 14 -19.57 30.89 -2.31
CA LEU A 14 -18.93 31.15 -1.02
C LEU A 14 -19.24 30.07 0.02
N LEU A 15 -20.48 29.57 0.06
CA LEU A 15 -20.87 28.44 0.91
C LEU A 15 -20.13 27.16 0.50
N ALA A 16 -19.95 26.92 -0.80
CA ALA A 16 -19.19 25.76 -1.30
C ALA A 16 -17.68 25.84 -0.99
N LEU A 17 -17.11 27.04 -0.83
CA LEU A 17 -15.70 27.25 -0.51
C LEU A 17 -15.37 27.05 0.99
N MET A 18 -16.37 27.22 1.87
CA MET A 18 -16.27 26.96 3.31
C MET A 18 -16.62 25.51 3.70
N SER A 19 -17.14 24.73 2.75
CA SER A 19 -17.12 23.28 2.89
C SER A 19 -15.65 22.86 2.96
N PRO A 20 -15.21 22.15 4.01
CA PRO A 20 -13.92 21.48 3.98
C PRO A 20 -13.91 20.66 2.69
N GLY A 21 -13.05 21.05 1.74
CA GLY A 21 -12.76 20.23 0.58
C GLY A 21 -12.55 18.83 1.11
N HIS A 22 -13.45 17.94 0.68
CA HIS A 22 -13.63 16.56 1.09
C HIS A 22 -12.48 16.08 1.99
N ALA A 23 -12.74 15.92 3.29
CA ALA A 23 -11.97 14.96 4.04
C ALA A 23 -12.27 13.60 3.37
N ASP A 24 -11.51 13.27 2.33
CA ASP A 24 -11.48 11.99 1.64
C ASP A 24 -10.88 10.91 2.58
N CYS A 25 -11.48 10.77 3.75
CA CYS A 25 -11.76 9.46 4.32
C CYS A 25 -12.92 8.80 3.56
N SER A 26 -12.99 9.03 2.25
CA SER A 26 -13.99 8.51 1.32
C SER A 26 -13.69 7.04 1.06
N LEU A 27 -14.74 6.25 0.82
CA LEU A 27 -14.63 4.87 0.33
C LEU A 27 -13.55 4.72 -0.75
N ASN A 28 -13.38 5.74 -1.60
CA ASN A 28 -12.36 5.79 -2.65
C ASN A 28 -10.93 5.68 -2.11
N SER A 29 -10.57 6.37 -1.02
CA SER A 29 -9.23 6.26 -0.44
C SER A 29 -8.99 4.90 0.21
N ILE A 30 -10.04 4.26 0.73
CA ILE A 30 -10.00 2.87 1.23
C ILE A 30 -9.80 1.89 0.07
N VAL A 31 -10.55 2.05 -1.02
CA VAL A 31 -10.44 1.22 -2.22
C VAL A 31 -9.05 1.34 -2.83
N GLU A 32 -8.52 2.56 -3.00
CA GLU A 32 -7.16 2.76 -3.52
C GLU A 32 -6.10 2.11 -2.64
N LYS A 33 -6.20 2.27 -1.31
CA LYS A 33 -5.29 1.62 -0.36
C LYS A 33 -5.35 0.09 -0.50
N LYS A 34 -6.54 -0.50 -0.59
CA LYS A 34 -6.74 -1.95 -0.74
C LYS A 34 -6.25 -2.48 -2.08
N VAL A 35 -6.48 -1.75 -3.17
CA VAL A 35 -5.98 -2.08 -4.51
C VAL A 35 -4.45 -2.04 -4.51
N LYS A 36 -3.83 -1.00 -3.96
CA LYS A 36 -2.37 -0.91 -3.85
C LYS A 36 -1.78 -2.06 -3.01
N GLU A 37 -2.44 -2.43 -1.92
CA GLU A 37 -2.06 -3.55 -1.05
C GLU A 37 -2.27 -4.92 -1.71
N ALA A 38 -3.26 -5.05 -2.60
CA ALA A 38 -3.47 -6.26 -3.40
C ALA A 38 -2.45 -6.38 -4.54
N LEU A 39 -2.15 -5.27 -5.22
CA LEU A 39 -1.17 -5.21 -6.31
C LEU A 39 0.26 -5.42 -5.80
N SER A 40 0.62 -4.93 -4.60
CA SER A 40 1.92 -5.24 -4.00
C SER A 40 2.10 -6.74 -3.77
N LYS A 41 1.01 -7.48 -3.56
CA LYS A 41 1.03 -8.95 -3.45
C LYS A 41 1.21 -9.67 -4.79
N LEU A 42 1.02 -9.00 -5.92
CA LEU A 42 1.32 -9.53 -7.26
C LEU A 42 2.81 -9.37 -7.65
N GLY A 43 3.61 -8.73 -6.79
CA GLY A 43 5.05 -8.63 -6.97
C GLY A 43 5.77 -9.97 -6.84
N PHE A 44 7.10 -9.93 -6.89
CA PHE A 44 7.91 -11.13 -6.64
C PHE A 44 7.67 -11.65 -5.22
N LYS A 45 7.47 -12.96 -5.09
CA LYS A 45 7.30 -13.67 -3.82
C LYS A 45 8.44 -14.62 -3.55
N VAL A 46 8.80 -14.75 -2.28
CA VAL A 46 9.83 -15.68 -1.84
C VAL A 46 9.30 -17.10 -2.02
N THR A 47 10.04 -17.90 -2.79
CA THR A 47 9.75 -19.31 -3.07
C THR A 47 10.73 -20.25 -2.38
N GLY A 48 11.87 -19.73 -1.92
CA GLY A 48 12.85 -20.49 -1.15
C GLY A 48 13.94 -19.59 -0.60
N CYS A 49 14.67 -20.10 0.38
CA CYS A 49 15.79 -19.41 1.01
C CYS A 49 17.03 -20.30 1.00
N ALA A 50 18.21 -19.68 1.00
CA ALA A 50 19.44 -20.34 1.40
C ALA A 50 20.16 -19.46 2.43
N CYS A 51 20.86 -20.12 3.34
CA CYS A 51 21.49 -19.53 4.50
C CYS A 51 22.96 -19.94 4.51
N GLY A 52 23.84 -19.06 4.99
CA GLY A 52 25.24 -19.40 5.16
C GLY A 52 25.50 -20.50 6.20
N TYR A 53 26.76 -20.90 6.32
CA TYR A 53 27.21 -22.04 7.15
C TYR A 53 26.46 -23.36 6.93
N GLY A 54 25.78 -23.53 5.79
CA GLY A 54 24.97 -24.73 5.51
C GLY A 54 23.71 -24.83 6.37
N CYS A 55 23.23 -23.73 6.96
CA CYS A 55 22.01 -23.73 7.76
C CYS A 55 20.79 -24.07 6.87
N GLY A 56 20.18 -25.24 7.11
CA GLY A 56 18.94 -25.66 6.42
C GLY A 56 17.66 -25.16 7.08
N SER A 57 17.75 -24.54 8.26
CA SER A 57 16.59 -24.10 9.04
C SER A 57 16.24 -22.65 8.71
N TRP A 58 15.20 -22.45 7.91
CA TRP A 58 14.70 -21.15 7.53
C TRP A 58 13.17 -21.14 7.43
N ASN A 59 12.58 -19.94 7.52
CA ASN A 59 11.18 -19.71 7.20
C ASN A 59 11.01 -18.42 6.39
N VAL A 60 9.81 -18.23 5.85
CA VAL A 60 9.43 -17.01 5.14
C VAL A 60 8.48 -16.20 6.03
N GLN A 61 8.83 -14.94 6.27
CA GLN A 61 8.03 -13.99 7.03
C GLN A 61 7.31 -13.05 6.06
N GLY A 62 6.00 -12.85 6.26
CA GLY A 62 5.21 -11.92 5.45
C GLY A 62 5.19 -12.21 3.94
N TYR A 63 5.57 -13.43 3.52
CA TYR A 63 5.71 -13.87 2.12
C TYR A 63 6.84 -13.19 1.31
N GLU A 64 7.66 -12.36 1.95
CA GLU A 64 8.62 -11.47 1.27
C GLU A 64 10.03 -11.51 1.87
N THR A 65 10.18 -12.02 3.10
CA THR A 65 11.46 -12.00 3.82
C THR A 65 11.88 -13.40 4.23
N CYS A 66 13.09 -13.81 3.86
CA CYS A 66 13.72 -15.02 4.38
C CYS A 66 14.30 -14.78 5.78
N HIS A 67 14.04 -15.69 6.71
CA HIS A 67 14.63 -15.67 8.04
C HIS A 67 15.31 -17.00 8.35
N CYS A 68 16.65 -16.97 8.38
CA CYS A 68 17.47 -18.08 8.80
C CYS A 68 17.48 -18.18 10.33
N GLN A 69 17.24 -19.38 10.86
CA GLN A 69 17.00 -19.59 12.29
C GLN A 69 18.25 -20.02 13.07
N CYS A 70 19.32 -20.44 12.38
CA CYS A 70 20.55 -20.81 13.04
C CYS A 70 21.23 -19.58 13.66
N SER A 71 22.02 -19.80 14.71
CA SER A 71 22.77 -18.71 15.36
C SER A 71 23.94 -18.25 14.49
N GLY A 72 24.29 -16.97 14.57
CA GLY A 72 25.52 -16.43 13.95
C GLY A 72 25.50 -16.41 12.42
N MET A 73 24.31 -16.24 11.81
CA MET A 73 24.18 -16.16 10.36
C MET A 73 25.02 -15.02 9.78
N ASP A 74 25.93 -15.36 8.87
CA ASP A 74 26.76 -14.45 8.09
C ASP A 74 25.99 -13.86 6.91
N TRP A 75 25.20 -14.68 6.21
CA TRP A 75 24.36 -14.24 5.10
C TRP A 75 23.06 -15.03 4.97
N THR A 76 22.11 -14.41 4.26
CA THR A 76 20.81 -14.98 3.89
C THR A 76 20.53 -14.58 2.44
N THR A 77 20.01 -15.50 1.63
CA THR A 77 19.56 -15.22 0.26
C THR A 77 18.14 -15.73 0.05
N ALA A 78 17.40 -15.06 -0.83
CA ALA A 78 16.02 -15.39 -1.15
C ALA A 78 15.87 -15.65 -2.65
N ARG A 79 15.13 -16.70 -3.01
CA ARG A 79 14.68 -16.94 -4.39
C ARG A 79 13.31 -16.33 -4.57
N CYS A 80 13.23 -15.29 -5.39
CA CYS A 80 12.00 -14.57 -5.63
C CYS A 80 11.46 -14.86 -7.03
N CYS A 81 10.18 -15.25 -7.14
CA CYS A 81 9.51 -15.57 -8.39
C CYS A 81 8.22 -14.75 -8.54
N LYS A 82 7.79 -14.52 -9.78
CA LYS A 82 6.48 -13.95 -10.12
C LYS A 82 5.85 -14.75 -11.25
N ILE A 83 4.53 -14.68 -11.37
CA ILE A 83 3.82 -15.23 -12.54
C ILE A 83 4.13 -14.30 -13.74
N SER A 84 4.51 -14.88 -14.88
CA SER A 84 4.78 -14.14 -16.13
C SER A 84 3.63 -14.29 -17.12
#